data_AF-X1IEC3-F1
#
_entry.id   AF-X1IEC3-F1
#
_cell.length_a   1.000
_cell.length_b   1.000
_cell.length_c   1.000
_cell.angle_alpha   90.00
_cell.angle_beta   90.00
_cell.angle_gamma   90.00
#
_symmetry.space_group_name_H-M   'P 1'
#
loop_
_entity.id
_entity.type
_entity.pdbx_description
1 polymer ?
#
loop_
_entity_poly.entity_id
_entity_poly.type
_entity_poly.pdbx_seq_one_letter_code
_entity_poly.pdbx_strand_id
1 'polypeptide(L)'
;MNSGNLFKTHEPIAYFKSSEIMEEVLDNSIQLIVTSPPYGKIKDYGNQNQIGFFGTFDDYFKRLKQVWSECYRVLEPQCRMVINIGDQYLRTSEFGRYRVLSIANKIITDCLDLGFDFLGDIIWQKISTTNTTGGCSLMGS
;
A
#
# COMPACT_ATOMS: atom_id res chain seq x y z
N MET A 1 37.21 13.18 22.87
CA MET A 1 36.00 12.37 22.62
C MET A 1 35.23 13.08 21.52
N ASN A 2 35.22 12.53 20.30
CA ASN A 2 34.54 13.16 19.17
C ASN A 2 33.04 12.90 19.29
N SER A 3 32.28 13.92 19.67
CA SER A 3 30.84 14.01 19.47
C SER A 3 30.57 14.21 17.97
N GLY A 4 30.73 13.15 17.19
CA GLY A 4 30.35 13.13 15.78
C GLY A 4 28.83 13.11 15.66
N ASN A 5 28.26 14.09 14.96
CA ASN A 5 26.83 14.17 14.66
C ASN A 5 26.27 12.81 14.20
N LEU A 6 25.33 12.27 14.98
CA LEU A 6 24.78 10.91 14.81
C LEU A 6 23.85 10.77 13.58
N PHE A 7 23.51 11.86 12.91
CA PHE A 7 22.58 11.84 11.77
C PHE A 7 23.14 12.65 10.61
N LYS A 8 23.48 11.95 9.51
CA LYS A 8 23.69 12.60 8.22
C LYS A 8 22.32 12.73 7.55
N THR A 9 21.86 13.94 7.35
CA THR A 9 20.69 14.21 6.52
C THR A 9 21.11 14.19 5.06
N HIS A 10 20.44 13.40 4.24
CA HIS A 10 20.55 13.45 2.79
C HIS A 10 19.41 14.31 2.25
N GLU A 11 19.67 15.04 1.16
CA GLU A 11 18.61 15.73 0.42
C GLU A 11 17.59 14.69 -0.10
N PRO A 12 16.28 14.91 0.05
CA PRO A 12 15.27 13.98 -0.43
C PRO A 12 15.27 13.95 -1.96
N ILE A 13 15.23 12.74 -2.51
CA ILE A 13 15.09 12.51 -3.96
C ILE A 13 13.66 12.06 -4.23
N ALA A 14 13.01 12.69 -5.21
CA ALA A 14 11.66 12.34 -5.65
C ALA A 14 11.68 11.86 -7.10
N TYR A 15 11.13 10.67 -7.34
CA TYR A 15 10.96 10.10 -8.68
C TYR A 15 9.49 10.18 -9.08
N PHE A 16 9.19 10.95 -10.13
CA PHE A 16 7.82 11.09 -10.67
C PHE A 16 7.52 9.99 -11.71
N LYS A 17 7.63 8.73 -11.30
CA LYS A 17 7.44 7.54 -12.13
C LYS A 17 6.55 6.51 -11.42
N SER A 18 6.10 5.48 -12.15
CA SER A 18 5.33 4.39 -11.54
C SER A 18 6.24 3.51 -10.68
N SER A 19 5.81 3.21 -9.47
CA SER A 19 6.47 2.23 -8.59
C SER A 19 6.39 0.79 -9.12
N GLU A 20 5.71 0.55 -10.23
CA GLU A 20 5.74 -0.74 -10.96
C GLU A 20 7.12 -1.01 -11.59
N ILE A 21 7.97 0.02 -11.71
CA ILE A 21 9.35 -0.05 -12.21
C ILE A 21 10.21 0.97 -11.43
N MET A 22 11.15 0.52 -10.60
CA MET A 22 12.04 1.36 -9.78
C MET A 22 13.51 1.24 -10.24
N GLU A 23 13.75 1.40 -11.55
CA GLU A 23 15.08 1.23 -12.18
C GLU A 23 16.18 2.14 -11.61
N GLU A 24 15.80 3.25 -10.99
CA GLU A 24 16.69 4.22 -10.36
C GLU A 24 17.16 3.80 -8.98
N VAL A 25 16.50 2.81 -8.38
CA VAL A 25 16.78 2.33 -7.03
C VAL A 25 17.50 0.99 -7.15
N LEU A 26 18.69 0.94 -6.56
CA LEU A 26 19.52 -0.25 -6.57
C LEU A 26 18.89 -1.38 -5.75
N ASP A 27 19.22 -2.61 -6.11
CA ASP A 27 18.86 -3.79 -5.33
C ASP A 27 19.45 -3.68 -3.92
N ASN A 28 18.71 -4.13 -2.90
CA ASN A 28 19.15 -4.16 -1.50
C ASN A 28 19.79 -2.83 -1.04
N SER A 29 19.15 -1.69 -1.31
CA SER A 29 19.65 -0.36 -0.92
C SER A 29 18.71 0.42 -0.01
N ILE A 30 17.54 -0.14 0.31
CA ILE A 30 16.50 0.52 1.11
C ILE A 30 16.29 -0.25 2.42
N GLN A 31 16.27 0.47 3.54
CA GLN A 31 16.13 -0.12 4.88
C GLN A 31 14.71 -0.08 5.45
N LEU A 32 13.85 0.76 4.87
CA LEU A 32 12.46 0.88 5.27
C LEU A 32 11.62 1.39 4.10
N ILE A 33 10.52 0.69 3.82
CA ILE A 33 9.49 1.14 2.88
C ILE A 33 8.22 1.42 3.69
N VAL A 34 7.66 2.62 3.54
CA VAL A 34 6.35 2.98 4.10
C VAL A 34 5.50 3.52 2.97
N THR A 35 4.33 2.92 2.73
CA THR A 35 3.48 3.32 1.61
C THR A 35 1.99 3.11 1.88
N SER A 36 1.17 3.72 1.04
CA SER A 36 -0.28 3.55 0.94
C SER A 36 -0.62 3.43 -0.55
N PRO A 37 -0.94 2.24 -1.08
CA PRO A 37 -1.24 2.09 -2.49
C PRO A 37 -2.51 2.86 -2.88
N PRO A 38 -2.72 3.15 -4.18
CA PRO A 38 -3.96 3.76 -4.66
C PRO A 38 -5.20 2.93 -4.26
N TYR A 39 -6.27 3.62 -3.86
CA TYR A 39 -7.55 2.98 -3.52
C TYR A 39 -8.31 2.57 -4.78
N GLY A 40 -8.34 1.27 -5.08
CA GLY A 40 -8.99 0.72 -6.27
C GLY A 40 -10.47 1.13 -6.37
N LYS A 41 -10.89 1.62 -7.54
CA LYS A 41 -12.26 2.08 -7.87
C LYS A 41 -12.90 3.13 -6.94
N ILE A 42 -12.22 3.61 -5.90
CA ILE A 42 -12.74 4.59 -4.95
C ILE A 42 -12.36 6.00 -5.38
N LYS A 43 -11.12 6.19 -5.81
CA LYS A 43 -10.55 7.53 -6.03
C LYS A 43 -9.86 7.61 -7.38
N ASP A 44 -10.26 8.60 -8.17
CA ASP A 44 -9.56 9.03 -9.36
C ASP A 44 -8.48 10.05 -8.97
N TYR A 45 -7.22 9.72 -9.25
CA TYR A 45 -6.06 10.59 -9.05
C TYR A 45 -5.70 11.40 -10.30
N GLY A 46 -6.52 11.37 -11.34
CA GLY A 46 -6.34 12.15 -12.57
C GLY A 46 -5.29 11.58 -13.52
N ASN A 47 -4.87 10.32 -13.34
CA ASN A 47 -3.91 9.64 -14.20
C ASN A 47 -4.57 8.42 -14.85
N GLN A 48 -4.62 8.38 -16.19
CA GLN A 48 -5.21 7.28 -16.97
C GLN A 48 -4.55 5.92 -16.71
N ASN A 49 -3.27 5.93 -16.32
CA ASN A 49 -2.52 4.72 -16.01
C ASN A 49 -2.49 4.41 -14.51
N GLN A 50 -3.29 5.07 -13.67
CA GLN A 50 -3.34 4.77 -12.24
C GLN A 50 -3.73 3.31 -11.96
N ILE A 51 -3.20 2.75 -10.88
CA ILE A 51 -3.50 1.37 -10.48
C ILE A 51 -4.91 1.32 -9.87
N GLY A 52 -5.77 0.47 -10.44
CA GLY A 52 -7.03 0.04 -9.81
C GLY A 52 -8.28 0.88 -10.05
N PHE A 53 -8.17 2.11 -10.57
CA PHE A 53 -9.37 2.90 -10.88
C PHE A 53 -10.05 2.41 -12.17
N PHE A 54 -9.25 2.18 -13.21
CA PHE A 54 -9.70 1.60 -14.47
C PHE A 54 -9.42 0.09 -14.46
N GLY A 55 -10.40 -0.75 -14.80
CA GLY A 55 -10.23 -2.20 -14.92
C GLY A 55 -10.92 -3.06 -13.85
N THR A 56 -10.41 -4.27 -13.65
CA THR A 56 -10.93 -5.28 -12.71
C THR A 56 -10.14 -5.28 -11.41
N PHE A 57 -10.69 -5.89 -10.36
CA PHE A 57 -9.92 -6.09 -9.13
C PHE A 57 -8.72 -7.03 -9.34
N ASP A 58 -8.83 -7.99 -10.28
CA ASP A 58 -7.70 -8.86 -10.62
C ASP A 58 -6.54 -8.08 -11.23
N ASP A 59 -6.84 -7.12 -12.14
CA ASP A 59 -5.82 -6.21 -12.67
C ASP A 59 -5.21 -5.33 -11.58
N TYR A 60 -6.04 -4.79 -10.68
CA TYR A 60 -5.58 -4.04 -9.52
C TYR A 60 -4.55 -4.82 -8.69
N PHE A 61 -4.88 -6.06 -8.29
CA PHE A 61 -3.97 -6.89 -7.49
C PHE A 61 -2.72 -7.31 -8.27
N LYS A 62 -2.85 -7.62 -9.57
CA LYS A 62 -1.71 -7.94 -10.42
C LYS A 62 -0.71 -6.79 -10.48
N ARG A 63 -1.19 -5.57 -10.68
CA ARG A 63 -0.35 -4.37 -10.76
C ARG A 63 0.27 -4.01 -9.41
N LEU A 64 -0.47 -4.18 -8.31
CA LEU A 64 0.10 -4.06 -6.97
C LEU A 64 1.20 -5.09 -6.70
N LYS A 65 1.02 -6.35 -7.11
CA LYS A 65 2.06 -7.39 -6.96
C LYS A 65 3.34 -7.02 -7.70
N GLN A 66 3.25 -6.34 -8.85
CA GLN A 66 4.43 -5.81 -9.54
C GLN A 66 5.16 -4.75 -8.69
N VAL A 67 4.42 -3.83 -8.05
CA VAL A 67 5.02 -2.87 -7.09
C VAL A 67 5.67 -3.60 -5.92
N TRP A 68 5.02 -4.62 -5.34
CA TRP A 68 5.58 -5.40 -4.24
C TRP A 68 6.85 -6.17 -4.64
N SER A 69 6.94 -6.63 -5.88
CA SER A 69 8.14 -7.25 -6.43
C SER A 69 9.31 -6.28 -6.49
N GLU A 70 9.07 -5.04 -6.93
CA GLU A 70 10.10 -3.99 -6.91
C GLU A 70 10.48 -3.60 -5.48
N CYS A 71 9.50 -3.51 -4.57
CA CYS A 71 9.78 -3.29 -3.14
C CYS A 71 10.64 -4.41 -2.56
N TYR A 72 10.38 -5.68 -2.90
CA TYR A 72 11.21 -6.81 -2.45
C TYR A 72 12.64 -6.71 -2.99
N ARG A 73 12.80 -6.37 -4.27
CA ARG A 73 14.12 -6.22 -4.92
C ARG A 73 14.99 -5.15 -4.25
N VAL A 74 14.42 -3.97 -3.98
CA VAL A 74 15.18 -2.81 -3.48
C VAL A 74 15.42 -2.87 -1.96
N LEU A 75 14.62 -3.64 -1.23
CA LEU A 75 14.72 -3.73 0.22
C LEU A 75 15.92 -4.59 0.63
N GLU A 76 16.73 -4.08 1.56
CA GLU A 76 17.84 -4.84 2.15
C GLU A 76 17.31 -6.07 2.92
N PRO A 77 18.08 -7.19 2.98
CA PRO A 77 17.70 -8.33 3.80
C PRO A 77 17.48 -7.93 5.26
N GLN A 78 16.48 -8.52 5.92
CA GLN A 78 16.07 -8.23 7.31
C GLN A 78 15.47 -6.84 7.55
N CYS A 79 15.30 -6.02 6.50
CA CYS A 79 14.58 -4.75 6.58
C CYS A 79 13.07 -4.94 6.40
N ARG A 80 12.30 -3.84 6.50
CA ARG A 80 10.83 -3.91 6.60
C ARG A 80 10.11 -3.05 5.56
N MET A 81 8.98 -3.57 5.10
CA MET A 81 7.97 -2.83 4.36
C MET A 81 6.71 -2.73 5.22
N VAL A 82 6.14 -1.52 5.31
CA VAL A 82 4.91 -1.23 6.03
C VAL A 82 3.91 -0.64 5.04
N ILE A 83 2.78 -1.34 4.86
CA ILE A 83 1.72 -0.93 3.94
C ILE A 83 0.52 -0.49 4.75
N ASN A 84 0.16 0.79 4.63
CA ASN A 84 -1.09 1.30 5.13
C ASN A 84 -2.19 1.00 4.11
N ILE A 85 -3.10 0.10 4.45
CA ILE A 85 -4.20 -0.28 3.58
C ILE A 85 -5.46 -0.57 4.38
N GLY A 86 -6.57 -0.46 3.68
CA GLY A 86 -7.90 -0.61 4.20
C GLY A 86 -8.75 -1.45 3.27
N ASP A 87 -9.54 -2.36 3.84
CA ASP A 87 -10.41 -3.24 3.07
C ASP A 87 -11.62 -2.49 2.52
N GLN A 88 -11.95 -2.69 1.25
CA GLN A 88 -12.96 -1.90 0.58
C GLN A 88 -14.38 -2.47 0.77
N TYR A 89 -15.30 -1.63 1.23
CA TYR A 89 -16.73 -1.96 1.28
C TYR A 89 -17.39 -1.82 -0.09
N LEU A 90 -17.77 -2.95 -0.70
CA LEU A 90 -18.51 -3.00 -1.95
C LEU A 90 -20.01 -2.90 -1.65
N ARG A 91 -20.63 -1.78 -2.05
CA ARG A 91 -22.04 -1.48 -1.77
C ARG A 91 -22.99 -2.21 -2.73
N THR A 92 -24.16 -2.60 -2.23
CA THR A 92 -25.21 -3.25 -3.03
C THR A 92 -25.62 -2.42 -4.24
N SER A 93 -25.69 -1.10 -4.12
CA SER A 93 -26.05 -0.17 -5.19
C SER A 93 -25.14 -0.24 -6.41
N GLU A 94 -23.87 -0.59 -6.20
CA GLU A 94 -22.84 -0.62 -7.26
C GLU A 94 -22.52 -2.05 -7.70
N PHE A 95 -22.59 -3.03 -6.78
CA PHE A 95 -22.10 -4.39 -7.01
C PHE A 95 -23.17 -5.48 -6.85
N GLY A 96 -24.45 -5.10 -6.70
CA GLY A 96 -25.59 -6.04 -6.59
C GLY A 96 -25.69 -6.79 -5.26
N ARG A 97 -24.64 -6.78 -4.45
CA ARG A 97 -24.62 -7.30 -3.07
C ARG A 97 -23.60 -6.56 -2.21
N TYR A 98 -23.90 -6.43 -0.93
CA TYR A 98 -22.93 -5.92 0.03
C TYR A 98 -21.88 -6.97 0.36
N ARG A 99 -20.60 -6.60 0.30
CA ARG A 99 -19.46 -7.42 0.76
C ARG A 99 -18.24 -6.55 1.02
N VAL A 100 -17.31 -7.06 1.82
CA VAL A 100 -15.99 -6.46 1.99
C VAL A 100 -15.01 -7.16 1.03
N LEU A 101 -14.23 -6.38 0.30
CA LEU A 101 -13.09 -6.88 -0.47
C LEU A 101 -11.86 -6.88 0.44
N SER A 102 -11.37 -8.08 0.76
CA SER A 102 -10.20 -8.27 1.64
C SER A 102 -8.89 -7.96 0.91
N ILE A 103 -8.59 -6.67 0.76
CA ILE A 103 -7.39 -6.16 0.09
C ILE A 103 -6.16 -6.50 0.92
N ALA A 104 -6.20 -6.31 2.24
CA ALA A 104 -5.07 -6.58 3.13
C ALA A 104 -4.60 -8.04 3.02
N ASN A 105 -5.54 -9.00 3.11
CA ASN A 105 -5.24 -10.42 2.98
C ASN A 105 -4.63 -10.79 1.61
N LYS A 106 -5.11 -10.15 0.53
CA LYS A 106 -4.57 -10.41 -0.80
C LYS A 106 -3.13 -9.87 -0.93
N ILE A 107 -2.86 -8.68 -0.40
CA ILE A 107 -1.51 -8.10 -0.35
C ILE A 107 -0.58 -8.98 0.48
N ILE A 108 -1.01 -9.45 1.67
CA ILE A 108 -0.24 -10.35 2.51
C ILE A 108 0.12 -11.61 1.72
N THR A 109 -0.87 -12.24 1.07
CA THR A 109 -0.64 -13.44 0.25
C THR A 109 0.36 -13.17 -0.88
N ASP A 110 0.21 -12.07 -1.61
CA ASP A 110 1.13 -11.71 -2.69
C ASP A 110 2.54 -11.41 -2.18
N CYS A 111 2.70 -10.82 -1.00
CA CYS A 111 4.00 -10.57 -0.39
C CYS A 111 4.66 -11.86 0.10
N LEU A 112 3.89 -12.79 0.68
CA LEU A 112 4.37 -14.12 1.06
C LEU A 112 4.87 -14.89 -0.17
N ASP A 113 4.13 -14.85 -1.29
CA ASP A 113 4.53 -15.48 -2.55
C ASP A 113 5.88 -14.94 -3.09
N LEU A 114 6.18 -13.67 -2.81
CA LEU A 114 7.43 -13.01 -3.23
C LEU A 114 8.62 -13.32 -2.32
N GLY A 115 8.39 -13.85 -1.12
CA GLY A 115 9.42 -14.18 -0.14
C GLY A 115 9.49 -13.26 1.09
N PHE A 116 8.52 -12.37 1.28
CA PHE A 116 8.40 -11.64 2.55
C PHE A 116 7.89 -12.54 3.67
N ASP A 117 8.29 -12.22 4.91
CA ASP A 117 7.66 -12.74 6.12
C ASP A 117 6.63 -11.76 6.66
N PHE A 118 5.44 -12.24 6.99
CA PHE A 118 4.41 -11.42 7.63
C PHE A 118 4.64 -11.34 9.14
N LEU A 119 4.85 -10.13 9.66
CA LEU A 119 5.15 -9.90 11.07
C LEU A 119 3.92 -9.57 11.93
N GLY A 120 2.81 -9.17 11.30
CA GLY A 120 1.58 -8.77 11.99
C GLY A 120 1.05 -7.41 11.56
N ASP A 121 -0.07 -7.03 12.16
CA ASP A 121 -0.81 -5.82 11.82
C ASP A 121 -0.71 -4.75 12.91
N ILE A 122 -0.76 -3.49 12.47
CA ILE A 122 -1.02 -2.35 13.33
C ILE A 122 -2.39 -1.80 12.95
N ILE A 123 -3.33 -1.81 13.89
CA ILE A 123 -4.69 -1.32 13.64
C ILE A 123 -4.73 0.19 13.81
N TRP A 124 -4.85 0.90 12.68
CA TRP A 124 -5.14 2.33 12.71
C TRP A 124 -6.65 2.58 12.90
N GLN A 125 -7.06 2.84 14.14
CA GLN A 125 -8.43 3.22 14.46
C GLN A 125 -8.68 4.68 14.06
N LYS A 126 -9.06 4.89 12.79
CA LYS A 126 -9.35 6.21 12.26
C LYS A 126 -10.67 6.76 12.83
N ILE A 127 -10.60 7.86 13.57
CA ILE A 127 -11.80 8.58 14.02
C ILE A 127 -12.44 9.23 12.78
N SER A 128 -13.65 8.79 12.44
CA SER A 128 -14.39 9.29 11.29
C SER A 128 -15.05 10.62 11.61
N THR A 129 -15.02 11.56 10.66
CA THR A 129 -15.87 12.77 10.65
C THR A 129 -17.22 12.54 9.96
N THR A 130 -17.50 11.31 9.51
CA THR A 130 -18.73 10.95 8.81
C THR A 130 -19.77 10.45 9.80
N ASN A 131 -20.91 11.13 9.89
CA ASN A 131 -22.07 10.68 10.67
C ASN A 131 -22.74 9.50 9.95
N THR A 132 -22.39 8.27 10.30
CA THR A 132 -23.05 7.08 9.79
C THR A 132 -24.43 6.95 10.45
N THR A 133 -25.47 6.68 9.66
CA THR A 133 -26.85 6.52 10.16
C THR A 133 -27.09 5.19 10.89
N GLY A 134 -26.03 4.42 11.18
CA GLY A 134 -26.08 3.07 11.76
C GLY A 134 -25.55 2.95 13.18
N GLY A 135 -25.30 4.06 13.90
CA GLY A 135 -24.95 4.03 15.34
C GLY A 135 -23.54 3.54 15.69
N CYS A 136 -22.69 3.22 14.70
CA CYS A 136 -21.30 2.86 14.91
C CYS A 136 -20.38 3.99 14.43
N SER A 137 -19.64 4.62 15.34
CA SER A 137 -18.69 5.71 15.10
C SER A 137 -17.33 5.25 14.55
N LEU A 138 -17.21 3.94 14.25
CA LEU A 138 -16.01 3.32 13.69
C LEU A 138 -16.33 2.87 12.26
N MET A 139 -15.67 3.49 11.29
CA MET A 139 -15.67 3.04 9.90
C MET A 139 -14.30 2.44 9.59
N GLY A 140 -14.29 1.24 9.03
CA GLY A 140 -13.19 0.87 8.15
C GLY A 140 -13.23 1.77 6.91
N SER A 141 -12.07 2.12 6.39
CA SER A 141 -11.89 2.76 5.08
C SER A 141 -12.66 2.06 3.97
#